data_AF-A0A376Y6I2-F1
#
_entry.id   AF-A0A376Y6I2-F1
#
_cell.length_a   1.000
_cell.length_b   1.000
_cell.length_c   1.000
_cell.angle_alpha   90.00
_cell.angle_beta   90.00
_cell.angle_gamma   90.00
#
_symmetry.space_group_name_H-M   'P 1'
#
loop_
_entity.id
_entity.type
_entity.pdbx_description
1 polymer ?
#
loop_
_entity_poly.entity_id
_entity_poly.type
_entity_poly.pdbx_seq_one_letter_code
_entity_poly.pdbx_strand_id
1 'polypeptide(L)'
;MFRGWQERIDWQRVAKMRDNGIRLQFAFIKATEGEKLVDPYFSRNWQLSRENGLLRGAYHYFSPSVSASVQARLFLQTVDFSQGDFPAVLDVEERGKLSAKELRKRVSQWLKNGRKKYGEKADYLLRSRFLSHQSGGLFQ
;
A
#
# COMPACT_ATOMS: atom_id res chain seq x y z
N MET A 1 -3.04 -8.31 5.94
CA MET A 1 -2.37 -6.99 5.85
C MET A 1 -1.48 -6.86 7.08
N PHE A 2 -0.17 -6.81 6.90
CA PHE A 2 0.77 -6.72 8.03
C PHE A 2 0.93 -5.24 8.41
N ARG A 3 0.34 -4.84 9.55
CA ARG A 3 0.50 -3.49 10.10
C ARG A 3 1.83 -3.42 10.85
N GLY A 4 2.52 -2.28 10.78
CA GLY A 4 3.87 -1.98 11.31
C GLY A 4 4.10 -2.11 12.83
N TRP A 5 3.39 -3.01 13.50
CA TRP A 5 3.58 -3.37 14.90
C TRP A 5 4.06 -4.82 15.09
N GLN A 6 4.37 -5.54 14.00
CA GLN A 6 5.00 -6.85 14.12
C GLN A 6 6.52 -6.70 14.17
N GLU A 7 7.08 -6.97 15.34
CA GLU A 7 8.46 -7.41 15.52
C GLU A 7 8.85 -8.46 14.46
N ARG A 8 10.17 -8.55 14.16
CA ARG A 8 10.83 -9.47 13.23
C ARG A 8 9.90 -10.57 12.67
N ILE A 9 9.29 -10.31 11.50
CA ILE A 9 8.56 -11.36 10.79
C ILE A 9 9.57 -12.44 10.37
N ASP A 10 9.28 -13.68 10.74
CA ASP A 10 9.94 -14.88 10.26
C ASP A 10 9.29 -15.30 8.93
N TRP A 11 9.88 -14.79 7.84
CA TRP A 11 9.38 -15.02 6.49
C TRP A 11 9.51 -16.49 6.04
N GLN A 12 10.46 -17.24 6.61
CA GLN A 12 10.58 -18.67 6.34
C GLN A 12 9.39 -19.43 6.94
N ARG A 13 9.02 -19.08 8.18
CA ARG A 13 7.83 -19.65 8.82
C ARG A 13 6.57 -19.26 8.07
N VAL A 14 6.42 -18.01 7.66
CA VAL A 14 5.27 -17.51 6.88
C VAL A 14 5.12 -18.25 5.55
N ALA A 15 6.21 -18.43 4.80
CA ALA A 15 6.15 -19.15 3.52
C ALA A 15 5.80 -20.65 3.68
N LYS A 16 6.17 -21.24 4.82
CA LYS A 16 5.89 -22.64 5.14
C LYS A 16 4.53 -22.84 5.82
N MET A 17 3.85 -21.77 6.25
CA MET A 17 2.57 -21.86 6.93
C MET A 17 1.53 -22.50 6.01
N ARG A 18 0.82 -23.48 6.60
CA ARG A 18 -0.30 -24.17 6.00
C ARG A 18 -1.44 -24.18 7.00
N ASP A 19 -2.58 -23.71 6.56
CA ASP A 19 -3.82 -23.79 7.33
C ASP A 19 -4.89 -24.39 6.42
N ASN A 20 -5.45 -25.54 6.81
CA ASN A 20 -6.43 -26.28 6.00
C ASN A 20 -6.02 -26.51 4.53
N GLY A 21 -4.72 -26.75 4.29
CA GLY A 21 -4.16 -26.94 2.94
C GLY A 21 -3.88 -25.65 2.16
N ILE A 22 -4.30 -24.49 2.68
CA ILE A 22 -4.05 -23.16 2.11
C ILE A 22 -2.66 -22.68 2.51
N ARG A 23 -1.88 -22.20 1.54
CA ARG A 23 -0.58 -21.57 1.75
C ARG A 23 -0.68 -20.06 1.58
N LEU A 24 0.08 -19.32 2.38
CA LEU A 24 0.32 -17.90 2.15
C LEU A 24 1.19 -17.73 0.90
N GLN A 25 0.60 -17.17 -0.15
CA GLN A 25 1.27 -16.95 -1.44
C GLN A 25 1.67 -15.49 -1.66
N PHE A 26 1.11 -14.56 -0.87
CA PHE A 26 1.37 -13.15 -1.03
C PHE A 26 1.35 -12.36 0.29
N ALA A 27 2.00 -11.20 0.28
CA ALA A 27 2.01 -10.26 1.39
C ALA A 27 1.87 -8.81 0.93
N PHE A 28 1.04 -8.03 1.63
CA PHE A 28 1.05 -6.57 1.54
C PHE A 28 1.79 -5.98 2.74
N ILE A 29 2.83 -5.20 2.46
CA ILE A 29 3.80 -4.69 3.44
C ILE A 29 3.64 -3.17 3.52
N LYS A 30 3.52 -2.64 4.74
CA LYS A 30 3.43 -1.20 4.96
C LYS A 30 4.74 -0.55 4.55
N ALA A 31 4.68 0.43 3.66
CA ALA A 31 5.87 1.19 3.26
C ALA A 31 5.94 2.51 4.01
N THR A 32 4.87 3.30 3.96
CA THR A 32 4.89 4.69 4.43
C THR A 32 3.54 5.12 4.99
N GLU A 33 3.56 6.19 5.78
CA GLU A 33 2.37 6.83 6.35
C GLU A 33 2.56 8.35 6.37
N GLY A 34 1.52 9.07 5.91
CA GLY A 34 1.53 10.53 5.92
C GLY A 34 2.74 11.13 5.18
N GLU A 35 3.34 12.18 5.74
CA GLU A 35 4.39 12.92 5.04
C GLU A 35 5.83 12.46 5.30
N LYS A 36 6.11 11.75 6.39
CA LYS A 36 7.50 11.47 6.83
C LYS A 36 7.75 10.07 7.35
N LEU A 37 6.71 9.31 7.68
CA LEU A 37 6.89 8.01 8.32
C LEU A 37 7.16 6.95 7.25
N VAL A 38 8.39 6.43 7.25
CA VAL A 38 8.76 5.18 6.57
C VAL A 38 8.72 4.06 7.60
N ASP A 39 8.09 2.94 7.28
CA ASP A 39 8.04 1.79 8.18
C ASP A 39 9.48 1.24 8.36
N PRO A 40 9.99 1.16 9.60
CA PRO A 40 11.39 0.80 9.86
C PRO A 40 11.74 -0.63 9.42
N TYR A 41 10.73 -1.49 9.26
CA TYR A 41 10.91 -2.86 8.80
C TYR A 41 10.61 -3.04 7.31
N PHE A 42 10.19 -1.99 6.60
CA PHE A 42 9.79 -2.08 5.19
C PHE A 42 10.86 -2.75 4.34
N SER A 43 12.09 -2.23 4.33
CA SER A 43 13.18 -2.74 3.48
C SER A 43 13.46 -4.23 3.75
N ARG A 44 13.61 -4.62 5.03
CA ARG A 44 13.81 -6.01 5.43
C ARG A 44 12.66 -6.90 4.98
N ASN A 45 11.42 -6.50 5.27
CA ASN A 45 10.24 -7.31 4.97
C ASN A 45 10.01 -7.43 3.46
N TRP A 46 10.24 -6.34 2.72
CA TRP A 46 10.14 -6.29 1.26
C TRP A 46 11.12 -7.28 0.63
N GLN A 47 12.38 -7.27 1.06
CA GLN A 47 13.41 -8.20 0.58
C GLN A 47 13.08 -9.64 0.95
N LEU A 48 12.88 -9.93 2.24
CA LEU A 48 12.68 -11.30 2.72
C LEU A 48 11.41 -11.95 2.17
N SER A 49 10.34 -11.19 1.92
CA SER A 49 9.12 -11.76 1.32
C SER A 49 9.40 -12.33 -0.07
N ARG A 50 10.22 -11.62 -0.87
CA ARG A 50 10.61 -12.09 -2.21
C ARG A 50 11.55 -13.28 -2.15
N GLU A 51 12.56 -13.23 -1.29
CA GLU A 51 13.52 -14.34 -1.13
C GLU A 51 12.84 -15.64 -0.70
N ASN A 52 11.71 -15.54 0.01
CA ASN A 52 10.90 -16.68 0.42
C ASN A 52 9.79 -17.04 -0.59
N GLY A 53 9.82 -16.46 -1.80
CA GLY A 53 8.93 -16.82 -2.90
C GLY A 53 7.50 -16.28 -2.79
N LEU A 54 7.23 -15.30 -1.91
CA LEU A 54 5.92 -14.65 -1.87
C LEU A 54 5.81 -13.57 -2.93
N LEU A 55 4.65 -13.49 -3.57
CA LEU A 55 4.23 -12.28 -4.28
C LEU A 55 4.07 -11.16 -3.24
N ARG A 56 4.43 -9.92 -3.60
CA ARG A 56 4.44 -8.82 -2.62
C ARG A 56 3.85 -7.56 -3.19
N GLY A 57 3.16 -6.79 -2.34
CA GLY A 57 2.67 -5.45 -2.65
C GLY A 57 3.02 -4.50 -1.52
N ALA A 58 3.20 -3.23 -1.84
CA ALA A 58 3.48 -2.20 -0.85
C ALA A 58 2.23 -1.33 -0.66
N TYR A 59 1.98 -0.88 0.57
CA TYR A 59 0.87 0.04 0.86
C TYR A 59 1.30 1.31 1.58
N HIS A 60 0.58 2.40 1.29
CA HIS A 60 0.68 3.68 1.97
C HIS A 60 -0.54 3.88 2.87
N TYR A 61 -0.32 4.25 4.13
CA TYR A 61 -1.40 4.65 5.03
C TYR A 61 -1.68 6.15 4.86
N PHE A 62 -2.89 6.46 4.37
CA PHE A 62 -3.26 7.82 4.01
C PHE A 62 -3.64 8.65 5.24
N SER A 63 -2.98 9.80 5.40
CA SER A 63 -3.31 10.80 6.41
C SER A 63 -4.13 11.95 5.79
N PRO A 64 -5.39 12.17 6.20
CA PRO A 64 -6.26 13.20 5.63
C PRO A 64 -5.79 14.63 5.87
N SER A 65 -5.01 14.87 6.93
CA SER A 65 -4.46 16.20 7.25
C SER A 65 -3.29 16.59 6.35
N VAL A 66 -2.67 15.64 5.66
CA VAL A 66 -1.47 15.85 4.83
C VAL A 66 -1.86 16.00 3.34
N SER A 67 -1.06 16.75 2.58
CA SER A 67 -1.27 16.88 1.13
C SER A 67 -1.06 15.54 0.40
N ALA A 68 -1.89 15.27 -0.61
CA ALA A 68 -1.82 14.03 -1.39
C ALA A 68 -0.50 13.91 -2.19
N SER A 69 0.08 15.03 -2.63
CA SER A 69 1.33 15.05 -3.38
C SER A 69 2.55 14.73 -2.52
N VAL A 70 2.61 15.23 -1.28
CA VAL A 70 3.69 14.91 -0.34
C VAL A 70 3.64 13.42 0.02
N GLN A 71 2.45 12.92 0.35
CA GLN A 71 2.23 11.49 0.64
C GLN A 71 2.64 10.59 -0.52
N ALA A 72 2.22 10.91 -1.74
CA ALA A 72 2.59 10.14 -2.93
C ALA A 72 4.12 10.18 -3.12
N ARG A 73 4.75 11.35 -3.00
CA ARG A 73 6.20 11.48 -3.16
C ARG A 73 6.97 10.58 -2.20
N LEU A 74 6.60 10.58 -0.90
CA LEU A 74 7.25 9.74 0.10
C LEU A 74 7.13 8.25 -0.27
N PHE A 75 5.93 7.78 -0.60
CA PHE A 75 5.71 6.39 -0.99
C PHE A 75 6.54 6.01 -2.22
N LEU A 76 6.52 6.83 -3.26
CA LEU A 76 7.23 6.59 -4.51
C LEU A 76 8.77 6.70 -4.38
N GLN A 77 9.28 7.39 -3.35
CA GLN A 77 10.72 7.42 -3.03
C GLN A 77 11.16 6.22 -2.20
N THR A 78 10.22 5.57 -1.51
CA THR A 78 10.50 4.46 -0.59
C THR A 78 10.42 3.10 -1.28
N VAL A 79 9.46 2.92 -2.19
CA VAL A 79 9.19 1.62 -2.82
C VAL A 79 9.83 1.54 -4.20
N ASP A 80 10.62 0.49 -4.41
CA ASP A 80 11.10 0.10 -5.73
C ASP A 80 10.38 -1.18 -6.19
N PHE A 81 9.55 -1.04 -7.22
CA PHE A 81 8.73 -2.11 -7.76
C PHE A 81 9.49 -2.82 -8.89
N SER A 82 9.46 -4.15 -8.90
CA SER A 82 9.92 -4.93 -10.03
C SER A 82 8.81 -5.78 -10.62
N GLN A 83 9.09 -6.40 -11.77
CA GLN A 83 8.16 -7.33 -12.40
C GLN A 83 7.69 -8.41 -11.40
N GLY A 84 6.39 -8.69 -11.40
CA GLY A 84 5.75 -9.64 -10.49
C GLY A 84 5.31 -9.07 -9.14
N ASP A 85 5.67 -7.82 -8.80
CA ASP A 85 5.10 -7.14 -7.63
C ASP A 85 3.64 -6.73 -7.89
N PHE A 86 2.82 -6.78 -6.86
CA PHE A 86 1.46 -6.29 -6.91
C PHE A 86 1.41 -4.76 -7.06
N PRO A 87 0.32 -4.26 -7.68
CA PRO A 87 -0.10 -2.86 -7.61
C PRO A 87 0.06 -2.24 -6.23
N ALA A 88 0.48 -0.97 -6.20
CA ALA A 88 0.57 -0.20 -4.97
C ALA A 88 -0.81 -0.04 -4.32
N VAL A 89 -0.90 -0.16 -2.99
CA VAL A 89 -2.17 0.02 -2.28
C VAL A 89 -2.20 1.37 -1.57
N LEU A 90 -3.26 2.15 -1.77
CA LEU A 90 -3.59 3.28 -0.91
C LEU A 90 -4.59 2.82 0.15
N ASP A 91 -4.22 2.89 1.42
CA ASP A 91 -5.07 2.52 2.55
C ASP A 91 -5.68 3.77 3.20
N VAL A 92 -6.99 3.95 3.03
CA VAL A 92 -7.76 5.09 3.53
C VAL A 92 -8.69 4.63 4.64
N GLU A 93 -8.19 4.69 5.87
CA GLU A 93 -8.88 4.21 7.07
C GLU A 93 -9.49 5.30 7.93
N GLU A 94 -9.24 6.57 7.59
CA GLU A 94 -9.86 7.70 8.25
C GLU A 94 -10.13 8.84 7.27
N ARG A 95 -11.13 9.66 7.61
CA ARG A 95 -11.51 10.86 6.86
C ARG A 95 -11.01 12.15 7.52
N GLY A 96 -10.71 12.10 8.81
CA GLY A 96 -10.44 13.30 9.61
C GLY A 96 -11.57 14.34 9.48
N LYS A 97 -11.20 15.60 9.26
CA LYS A 97 -12.13 16.73 9.09
C LYS A 97 -12.66 16.93 7.65
N LEU A 98 -12.17 16.15 6.68
CA LEU A 98 -12.53 16.35 5.27
C LEU A 98 -13.97 15.92 4.99
N SER A 99 -14.69 16.60 4.12
CA SER A 99 -15.91 16.06 3.50
C SER A 99 -15.60 14.82 2.64
N ALA A 100 -16.61 14.01 2.33
CA ALA A 100 -16.44 12.87 1.43
C ALA A 100 -15.93 13.29 0.04
N LYS A 101 -16.39 14.45 -0.47
CA LYS A 101 -15.95 15.02 -1.74
C LYS A 101 -14.48 15.41 -1.71
N GLU A 102 -14.02 16.06 -0.64
CA GLU A 102 -12.62 16.44 -0.48
C GLU A 102 -11.71 15.22 -0.33
N LEU A 103 -12.14 14.21 0.45
CA LEU A 103 -11.39 12.96 0.59
C LEU A 103 -11.21 12.28 -0.78
N ARG A 104 -12.29 12.14 -1.55
CA ARG A 104 -12.24 11.57 -2.92
C ARG A 104 -11.30 12.36 -3.83
N LYS A 105 -11.34 13.69 -3.77
CA LYS A 105 -10.44 14.57 -4.54
C LYS A 105 -8.98 14.32 -4.17
N ARG A 106 -8.65 14.24 -2.87
CA ARG A 106 -7.27 13.99 -2.42
C ARG A 106 -6.79 12.59 -2.78
N VAL A 107 -7.64 11.57 -2.63
CA VAL A 107 -7.35 10.19 -3.06
C VAL A 107 -7.07 10.16 -4.57
N SER A 108 -7.92 10.78 -5.39
CA SER A 108 -7.70 10.87 -6.84
C SER A 108 -6.38 11.57 -7.18
N GLN A 109 -6.02 12.63 -6.46
CA GLN A 109 -4.73 13.31 -6.64
C GLN A 109 -3.54 12.41 -6.30
N TRP A 110 -3.62 11.65 -5.21
CA TRP A 110 -2.57 10.71 -4.83
C TRP A 110 -2.36 9.65 -5.92
N LEU A 111 -3.44 9.03 -6.41
CA LEU A 111 -3.41 8.01 -7.47
C LEU A 111 -2.83 8.57 -8.77
N LYS A 112 -3.22 9.80 -9.16
CA LYS A 112 -2.70 10.48 -10.36
C LYS A 112 -1.20 10.78 -10.25
N ASN A 113 -0.74 11.23 -9.09
CA ASN A 113 0.69 11.50 -8.87
C ASN A 113 1.52 10.23 -8.95
N GLY A 114 0.97 9.12 -8.46
CA GLY A 114 1.56 7.81 -8.57
C GLY A 114 1.76 7.35 -10.02
N ARG A 115 0.70 7.38 -10.82
CA ARG A 115 0.72 6.97 -12.24
C ARG A 115 1.75 7.74 -13.06
N LYS A 116 1.99 9.03 -12.75
CA LYS A 116 2.99 9.86 -13.45
C LYS A 116 4.43 9.34 -13.32
N LYS A 117 4.79 8.67 -12.22
CA LYS A 117 6.18 8.22 -11.98
C LYS A 117 6.46 6.83 -12.55
N TYR A 118 5.50 5.91 -12.47
CA TYR A 118 5.69 4.49 -12.85
C TYR A 118 4.95 4.08 -14.13
N GLY A 119 4.15 4.96 -14.75
CA GLY A 119 3.28 4.61 -15.87
C GLY A 119 2.21 3.58 -15.47
N GLU A 120 1.72 2.79 -16.43
CA GLU A 120 0.73 1.72 -16.22
C GLU A 120 1.20 0.61 -15.25
N LYS A 121 2.51 0.54 -14.92
CA LYS A 121 3.04 -0.42 -13.95
C LYS A 121 2.62 -0.12 -12.52
N ALA A 122 2.20 1.10 -12.23
CA ALA A 122 1.54 1.40 -10.97
C ALA A 122 0.04 1.42 -11.18
N ASP A 123 -0.52 0.24 -11.39
CA ASP A 123 -1.89 0.03 -10.97
C ASP A 123 -1.95 0.29 -9.46
N TYR A 124 -3.08 0.88 -9.03
CA TYR A 124 -3.30 1.26 -7.65
C TYR A 124 -4.56 0.61 -7.13
N LEU A 125 -4.42 -0.14 -6.05
CA LEU A 125 -5.56 -0.70 -5.32
C LEU A 125 -5.95 0.27 -4.21
N LEU A 126 -7.21 0.66 -4.18
CA LEU A 126 -7.74 1.50 -3.12
C LEU A 126 -8.44 0.63 -2.09
N ARG A 127 -7.93 0.60 -0.87
CA ARG A 127 -8.64 0.04 0.28
C ARG A 127 -9.24 1.20 1.07
N SER A 128 -10.57 1.25 1.16
CA SER A 128 -11.24 2.30 1.94
C SER A 128 -12.44 1.78 2.68
N ARG A 129 -12.56 2.18 3.95
CA ARG A 129 -13.77 1.95 4.77
C ARG A 129 -14.88 2.99 4.51
N PHE A 130 -14.58 4.10 3.82
CA PHE A 130 -15.49 5.25 3.65
C PHE A 130 -16.00 5.43 2.21
N LEU A 131 -15.45 4.67 1.26
CA LEU A 131 -15.77 4.81 -0.16
C LEU A 131 -16.59 3.64 -0.72
N SER A 132 -17.01 2.72 0.13
CA SER A 132 -17.91 1.61 -0.20
C SER A 132 -19.33 2.14 -0.42
N HIS A 133 -19.58 2.73 -1.60
CA HIS A 133 -20.90 2.77 -2.25
C HIS A 133 -20.86 3.15 -3.75
N GLN A 134 -19.72 3.50 -4.36
CA GLN A 134 -19.64 3.73 -5.81
C GLN A 134 -18.22 3.46 -6.36
N SER A 135 -17.88 2.18 -6.54
CA SER A 135 -16.64 1.76 -7.22
C SER A 135 -16.73 1.76 -8.76
N GLY A 136 -17.80 2.33 -9.34
CA GLY A 136 -18.07 2.27 -10.78
C GLY A 136 -17.31 3.27 -11.68
N GLY A 137 -16.44 4.16 -11.16
CA GLY A 137 -15.93 5.28 -11.98
C GLY A 137 -14.52 5.79 -11.69
N LEU A 138 -13.70 5.08 -10.91
CA LEU A 138 -12.33 5.51 -10.61
C LEU A 138 -11.26 4.82 -11.48
N PHE A 139 -11.67 3.93 -12.39
CA PHE A 139 -10.80 3.12 -13.24
C PHE A 139 -11.22 3.08 -14.73
N GLN A 140 -11.94 4.09 -15.20
CA GLN A 140 -12.13 4.32 -16.65
C GLN A 140 -11.26 5.49 -17.09
#